data_AF-A0AB38UY88-F1
#
_entry.id   AF-A0AB38UY88-F1
#
_cell.length_a   1.000
_cell.length_b   1.000
_cell.length_c   1.000
_cell.angle_alpha   90.00
_cell.angle_beta   90.00
_cell.angle_gamma   90.00
#
_symmetry.space_group_name_H-M   'P 1'
#
loop_
_entity.id
_entity.type
_entity.pdbx_description
1 polymer ?
#
loop_
_entity_poly.entity_id
_entity_poly.type
_entity_poly.pdbx_seq_one_letter_code
_entity_poly.pdbx_strand_id
1 'polypeptide(L)'
;MMRMSCIVAAMVATAVSTAAPASADPLSDLTGLLPAGYASGVCKPTAAGAALAAVSCGANSLPGGPTAATYRLFGDDKAMQEAFASALSGPDWTPAACPGMRSSLPIPLTKSDGTRYGSVVCGRASTFLQDRDGGIAWTRDADKLLGVAYVGYQGQAYPAGLFEWVRAQQT
;
A
#
# COMPACT_ATOMS: atom_id res chain seq x y z
N MET A 1 18.04 -6.94 81.87
CA MET A 1 16.90 -7.38 81.04
C MET A 1 16.58 -6.26 80.04
N MET A 2 16.83 -6.46 78.74
CA MET A 2 16.01 -5.94 77.62
C MET A 2 16.61 -6.47 76.31
N ARG A 3 15.94 -7.42 75.65
CA ARG A 3 16.27 -7.89 74.29
C ARG A 3 15.45 -7.04 73.32
N MET A 4 16.12 -6.27 72.45
CA MET A 4 15.45 -5.48 71.41
C MET A 4 15.56 -6.24 70.08
N SER A 5 14.45 -6.81 69.61
CA SER A 5 14.33 -7.43 68.29
C SER A 5 13.72 -6.42 67.33
N CYS A 6 14.42 -6.11 66.23
CA CYS A 6 13.85 -5.35 65.11
C CYS A 6 13.35 -6.34 64.05
N ILE A 7 12.05 -6.33 63.82
CA ILE A 7 11.37 -7.10 62.77
C ILE A 7 11.60 -6.36 61.44
N VAL A 8 12.22 -7.03 60.46
CA VAL A 8 12.35 -6.53 59.09
C VAL A 8 11.08 -6.90 58.33
N ALA A 9 10.24 -5.92 58.01
CA ALA A 9 9.09 -6.11 57.14
C ALA A 9 9.53 -6.09 55.67
N ALA A 10 9.44 -7.23 54.99
CA ALA A 10 9.69 -7.33 53.55
C ALA A 10 8.47 -6.81 52.78
N MET A 11 8.63 -5.72 52.03
CA MET A 11 7.61 -5.20 51.13
C MET A 11 7.66 -5.97 49.82
N VAL A 12 6.59 -6.72 49.51
CA VAL A 12 6.45 -7.43 48.23
C VAL A 12 5.87 -6.44 47.22
N ALA A 13 6.71 -5.92 46.33
CA ALA A 13 6.28 -5.09 45.22
C ALA A 13 5.68 -5.97 44.12
N THR A 14 4.35 -5.99 44.00
CA THR A 14 3.66 -6.59 42.86
C THR A 14 3.85 -5.70 41.63
N ALA A 15 4.75 -6.09 40.74
CA ALA A 15 4.91 -5.46 39.43
C ALA A 15 3.65 -5.73 38.60
N VAL A 16 2.85 -4.70 38.38
CA VAL A 16 1.77 -4.73 37.39
C VAL A 16 2.42 -4.54 36.02
N SER A 17 2.66 -5.64 35.31
CA SER A 17 3.01 -5.59 33.90
C SER A 17 1.79 -5.08 33.12
N THR A 18 1.76 -3.80 32.82
CA THR A 18 0.94 -3.26 31.73
C THR A 18 1.40 -3.94 30.44
N ALA A 19 0.64 -4.93 29.98
CA ALA A 19 0.81 -5.47 28.66
C ALA A 19 0.70 -4.30 27.67
N ALA A 20 1.74 -4.08 26.87
CA ALA A 20 1.66 -3.17 25.74
C ALA A 20 0.44 -3.56 24.89
N PRO A 21 -0.33 -2.61 24.35
CA PRO A 21 -1.37 -2.95 23.38
C PRO A 21 -0.72 -3.81 22.30
N ALA A 22 -1.34 -4.93 21.96
CA ALA A 22 -0.87 -5.80 20.90
C ALA A 22 -0.62 -4.92 19.67
N SER A 23 0.64 -4.76 19.27
CA SER A 23 0.97 -4.12 18.01
C SER A 23 0.26 -4.94 16.93
N ALA A 24 -0.74 -4.34 16.27
CA ALA A 24 -1.37 -4.94 15.10
C ALA A 24 -0.25 -5.32 14.12
N ASP A 25 -0.27 -6.55 13.62
CA ASP A 25 0.71 -7.02 12.65
C ASP A 25 0.54 -6.19 11.36
N PRO A 26 1.52 -5.36 10.96
CA PRO A 26 1.36 -4.50 9.78
C PRO A 26 1.10 -5.29 8.50
N LEU A 27 1.53 -6.57 8.43
CA LEU A 27 1.23 -7.43 7.30
C LEU A 27 -0.25 -7.85 7.27
N SER A 28 -0.83 -8.15 8.44
CA SER A 28 -2.27 -8.42 8.59
C SER A 28 -3.08 -7.18 8.21
N ASP A 29 -2.68 -6.01 8.69
CA ASP A 29 -3.33 -4.74 8.34
C ASP A 29 -3.27 -4.49 6.83
N LEU A 30 -2.09 -4.61 6.22
CA LEU A 30 -1.92 -4.46 4.77
C LEU A 30 -2.80 -5.46 4.00
N THR A 31 -2.89 -6.71 4.47
CA THR A 31 -3.70 -7.75 3.82
C THR A 31 -5.19 -7.40 3.83
N GLY A 32 -5.69 -6.81 4.93
CA GLY A 32 -7.06 -6.32 5.03
C GLY A 32 -7.37 -5.11 4.14
N LEU A 33 -6.34 -4.40 3.68
CA LEU A 33 -6.46 -3.23 2.82
C LEU A 33 -6.35 -3.56 1.32
N LEU A 34 -6.04 -4.81 0.95
CA LEU A 34 -5.85 -5.19 -0.45
C LEU A 34 -7.15 -5.03 -1.26
N PRO A 35 -7.06 -4.55 -2.51
CA PRO A 35 -8.15 -4.58 -3.47
C PRO A 35 -8.79 -5.97 -3.60
N ALA A 36 -10.11 -6.00 -3.85
CA ALA A 36 -10.81 -7.25 -4.12
C ALA A 36 -10.28 -7.93 -5.40
N GLY A 37 -10.50 -9.24 -5.52
CA GLY A 37 -10.13 -10.01 -6.73
C GLY A 37 -8.79 -10.73 -6.67
N TYR A 38 -8.02 -10.62 -5.58
CA TYR A 38 -6.87 -11.50 -5.36
C TYR A 38 -7.31 -12.82 -4.74
N ALA A 39 -6.96 -13.93 -5.37
CA ALA A 39 -7.15 -15.25 -4.78
C ALA A 39 -6.16 -15.48 -3.61
N SER A 40 -6.51 -16.40 -2.71
CA SER A 40 -5.66 -16.76 -1.58
C SER A 40 -4.27 -17.20 -2.05
N GLY A 41 -3.22 -16.67 -1.43
CA GLY A 41 -1.81 -16.99 -1.73
C GLY A 41 -1.23 -16.31 -2.98
N VAL A 42 -2.01 -15.53 -3.73
CA VAL A 42 -1.51 -14.76 -4.90
C VAL A 42 -0.64 -13.57 -4.47
N CYS A 43 -0.99 -12.95 -3.33
CA CYS A 43 -0.20 -11.90 -2.71
C CYS A 43 0.76 -12.52 -1.68
N LYS A 44 2.05 -12.24 -1.82
CA LYS A 44 3.11 -12.75 -0.97
C LYS A 44 3.88 -11.60 -0.32
N PRO A 45 4.28 -11.71 0.96
CA PRO A 45 5.16 -10.74 1.59
C PRO A 45 6.43 -10.53 0.78
N THR A 46 6.90 -9.29 0.72
CA THR A 46 8.15 -8.91 0.06
C THR A 46 8.93 -7.92 0.92
N ALA A 47 10.14 -7.55 0.50
CA ALA A 47 10.94 -6.56 1.21
C ALA A 47 10.19 -5.21 1.30
N ALA A 48 9.94 -4.75 2.52
CA ALA A 48 9.15 -3.54 2.76
C ALA A 48 9.94 -2.24 2.58
N GLY A 49 11.28 -2.29 2.72
CA GLY A 49 12.11 -1.08 2.71
C GLY A 49 11.70 -0.15 3.85
N ALA A 50 11.28 1.08 3.50
CA ALA A 50 10.78 2.07 4.46
C ALA A 50 9.29 1.89 4.85
N ALA A 51 8.58 0.97 4.22
CA ALA A 51 7.20 0.64 4.58
C ALA A 51 7.15 -0.27 5.83
N LEU A 52 6.03 -0.25 6.55
CA LEU A 52 5.78 -1.17 7.67
C LEU A 52 5.52 -2.59 7.19
N ALA A 53 4.87 -2.73 6.04
CA ALA A 53 4.65 -3.99 5.35
C ALA A 53 4.59 -3.79 3.85
N ALA A 54 4.92 -4.84 3.10
CA ALA A 54 4.77 -4.88 1.66
C ALA A 54 4.38 -6.28 1.18
N VAL A 55 3.53 -6.32 0.15
CA VAL A 55 3.22 -7.55 -0.57
C VAL A 55 3.39 -7.35 -2.07
N SER A 56 3.82 -8.41 -2.75
CA SER A 56 3.80 -8.53 -4.20
C SER A 56 2.71 -9.52 -4.60
N CYS A 57 1.84 -9.11 -5.50
CA CYS A 57 0.68 -9.86 -5.97
C CYS A 57 0.84 -10.19 -7.45
N GLY A 58 0.43 -11.40 -7.83
CA GLY A 58 0.20 -11.78 -9.22
C GLY A 58 -1.12 -11.23 -9.77
N ALA A 59 -1.72 -11.95 -10.72
CA ALA A 59 -2.91 -11.50 -11.42
C ALA A 59 -4.13 -11.34 -10.50
N ASN A 60 -4.90 -10.29 -10.74
CA ASN A 60 -6.22 -10.06 -10.15
C ASN A 60 -7.32 -10.63 -11.07
N SER A 61 -8.37 -11.21 -10.50
CA SER A 61 -9.44 -11.87 -11.27
C SER A 61 -10.57 -10.95 -11.72
N LEU A 62 -10.64 -9.71 -11.21
CA LEU A 62 -11.68 -8.77 -11.61
C LEU A 62 -11.37 -8.16 -13.00
N PRO A 63 -12.42 -7.82 -13.78
CA PRO A 63 -12.24 -7.16 -15.07
C PRO A 63 -11.36 -5.92 -14.98
N GLY A 64 -10.37 -5.81 -15.87
CA GLY A 64 -9.41 -4.69 -15.87
C GLY A 64 -8.36 -4.76 -14.76
N GLY A 65 -8.38 -5.79 -13.91
CA GLY A 65 -7.41 -5.98 -12.84
C GLY A 65 -5.97 -6.18 -13.36
N PRO A 66 -4.98 -5.93 -12.50
CA PRO A 66 -3.57 -6.04 -12.89
C PRO A 66 -3.11 -7.47 -13.12
N THR A 67 -2.06 -7.63 -13.94
CA THR A 67 -1.28 -8.88 -14.06
C THR A 67 -0.27 -9.01 -12.93
N ALA A 68 0.20 -7.88 -12.39
CA ALA A 68 1.09 -7.80 -11.24
C ALA A 68 0.87 -6.51 -10.46
N ALA A 69 0.98 -6.55 -9.13
CA ALA A 69 0.92 -5.36 -8.30
C ALA A 69 1.77 -5.48 -7.04
N THR A 70 2.24 -4.34 -6.54
CA THR A 70 2.89 -4.23 -5.23
C THR A 70 2.06 -3.29 -4.38
N TYR A 71 1.84 -3.68 -3.12
CA TYR A 71 1.16 -2.86 -2.12
C TYR A 71 2.09 -2.64 -0.94
N ARG A 72 2.09 -1.41 -0.41
CA ARG A 72 2.94 -0.99 0.71
C ARG A 72 2.12 -0.19 1.71
N LEU A 73 2.25 -0.53 2.99
CA LEU A 73 1.63 0.17 4.11
C LEU A 73 2.69 1.01 4.84
N PHE A 74 2.41 2.29 5.08
CA PHE A 74 3.35 3.20 5.75
C PHE A 74 2.85 3.63 7.13
N GLY A 75 3.78 4.05 7.99
CA GLY A 75 3.43 4.60 9.31
C GLY A 75 2.98 6.05 9.27
N ASP A 76 3.40 6.82 8.26
CA ASP A 76 3.09 8.24 8.11
C ASP A 76 2.93 8.67 6.64
N ASP A 77 2.23 9.79 6.44
CA ASP A 77 1.86 10.27 5.11
C ASP A 77 3.08 10.75 4.33
N LYS A 78 4.08 11.31 5.02
CA LYS A 78 5.30 11.80 4.38
C LYS A 78 6.06 10.65 3.74
N ALA A 79 6.26 9.55 4.46
CA ALA A 79 6.91 8.35 3.95
C ALA A 79 6.14 7.74 2.76
N MET A 80 4.81 7.70 2.84
CA MET A 80 3.97 7.22 1.72
C MET A 80 4.13 8.12 0.48
N GLN A 81 4.06 9.45 0.64
CA GLN A 81 4.15 10.39 -0.48
C GLN A 81 5.55 10.42 -1.10
N GLU A 82 6.61 10.25 -0.29
CA GLU A 82 7.98 10.07 -0.78
C GLU A 82 8.12 8.77 -1.59
N ALA A 83 7.53 7.68 -1.11
CA ALA A 83 7.50 6.41 -1.83
C ALA A 83 6.67 6.48 -3.13
N PHE A 84 5.58 7.26 -3.13
CA PHE A 84 4.78 7.53 -4.31
C PHE A 84 5.61 8.29 -5.34
N ALA A 85 6.24 9.41 -4.96
CA ALA A 85 7.12 10.19 -5.84
C ALA A 85 8.30 9.35 -6.35
N SER A 86 8.91 8.51 -5.49
CA SER A 86 9.99 7.60 -5.88
C SER A 86 9.55 6.57 -6.92
N ALA A 87 8.32 6.06 -6.84
CA ALA A 87 7.80 5.12 -7.85
C ALA A 87 7.73 5.76 -9.25
N LEU A 88 7.56 7.09 -9.33
CA LEU A 88 7.46 7.83 -10.60
C LEU A 88 8.81 8.17 -11.21
N SER A 89 9.83 8.29 -10.36
CA SER A 89 11.21 8.58 -10.77
C SER A 89 12.04 7.32 -10.96
N GLY A 90 11.45 6.14 -10.74
CA GLY A 90 12.12 4.85 -10.91
C GLY A 90 12.51 4.60 -12.37
N PRO A 91 13.62 3.89 -12.62
CA PRO A 91 14.08 3.62 -13.98
C PRO A 91 13.09 2.78 -14.78
N ASP A 92 12.17 2.07 -14.10
CA ASP A 92 11.13 1.21 -14.67
C ASP A 92 9.85 1.96 -15.07
N TRP A 93 9.77 3.28 -14.87
CA TRP A 93 8.54 4.06 -15.05
C TRP A 93 8.73 5.15 -16.12
N THR A 94 7.84 5.17 -17.11
CA THR A 94 7.73 6.26 -18.08
C THR A 94 6.38 6.95 -17.91
N PRO A 95 6.33 8.21 -17.45
CA PRO A 95 5.06 8.92 -17.23
C PRO A 95 4.19 8.96 -18.49
N ALA A 96 2.88 8.77 -18.32
CA ALA A 96 1.90 8.89 -19.38
C ALA A 96 0.61 9.51 -18.84
N ALA A 97 -0.15 10.20 -19.70
CA ALA A 97 -1.45 10.71 -19.28
C ALA A 97 -2.40 9.55 -18.94
N CYS A 98 -3.10 9.65 -17.81
CA CYS A 98 -4.18 8.73 -17.51
C CYS A 98 -5.31 8.87 -18.55
N PRO A 99 -6.10 7.81 -18.80
CA PRO A 99 -7.25 7.87 -19.69
C PRO A 99 -8.16 9.08 -19.39
N GLY A 100 -8.46 9.86 -20.43
CA GLY A 100 -9.27 11.09 -20.31
C GLY A 100 -8.52 12.34 -19.83
N MET A 101 -7.23 12.21 -19.46
CA MET A 101 -6.41 13.34 -19.01
C MET A 101 -5.46 13.82 -20.11
N ARG A 102 -5.09 15.10 -20.03
CA ARG A 102 -4.13 15.73 -20.97
C ARG A 102 -2.69 15.78 -20.47
N SER A 103 -2.49 15.53 -19.18
CA SER A 103 -1.20 15.63 -18.50
C SER A 103 -0.85 14.29 -17.84
N SER A 104 0.44 14.00 -17.72
CA SER A 104 0.99 12.87 -16.98
C SER A 104 1.25 13.18 -15.49
N LEU A 105 0.86 14.36 -15.02
CA LEU A 105 0.96 14.73 -13.62
C LEU A 105 -0.03 13.92 -12.76
N PRO A 106 0.26 13.69 -11.47
CA PRO A 106 -0.69 13.08 -10.55
C PRO A 106 -2.02 13.83 -10.52
N ILE A 107 -3.12 13.08 -10.51
CA ILE A 107 -4.49 13.60 -10.39
C ILE A 107 -5.10 13.15 -9.05
N PRO A 108 -5.99 13.95 -8.44
CA PRO A 108 -6.67 13.53 -7.23
C PRO A 108 -7.64 12.40 -7.52
N LEU A 109 -7.67 11.42 -6.63
CA LEU A 109 -8.73 10.42 -6.57
C LEU A 109 -9.85 10.93 -5.64
N THR A 110 -11.07 11.03 -6.15
CA THR A 110 -12.24 11.53 -5.41
C THR A 110 -13.37 10.52 -5.35
N LYS A 111 -14.10 10.54 -4.23
CA LYS A 111 -15.39 9.87 -4.03
C LYS A 111 -16.50 10.55 -4.84
N SER A 112 -17.67 9.91 -4.89
CA SER A 112 -18.86 10.45 -5.57
C SER A 112 -19.34 11.79 -4.99
N ASP A 113 -19.10 12.04 -3.71
CA ASP A 113 -19.38 13.30 -3.02
C ASP A 113 -18.31 14.40 -3.26
N GLY A 114 -17.27 14.10 -4.05
CA GLY A 114 -16.14 14.99 -4.34
C GLY A 114 -15.01 14.96 -3.31
N THR A 115 -15.15 14.20 -2.22
CA THR A 115 -14.11 14.07 -1.19
C THR A 115 -12.87 13.39 -1.78
N ARG A 116 -11.70 14.02 -1.65
CA ARG A 116 -10.41 13.42 -2.02
C ARG A 116 -10.05 12.33 -1.02
N TYR A 117 -9.63 11.17 -1.52
CA TYR A 117 -9.13 10.06 -0.68
C TYR A 117 -7.74 9.55 -1.09
N GLY A 118 -7.18 10.12 -2.16
CA GLY A 118 -5.87 9.71 -2.65
C GLY A 118 -5.39 10.50 -3.86
N SER A 119 -4.36 9.96 -4.49
CA SER A 119 -3.80 10.44 -5.74
C SER A 119 -3.53 9.27 -6.68
N VAL A 120 -3.56 9.49 -7.98
CA VAL A 120 -3.22 8.47 -8.98
C VAL A 120 -2.39 9.08 -10.10
N VAL A 121 -1.54 8.25 -10.70
CA VAL A 121 -0.73 8.60 -11.86
C VAL A 121 -0.53 7.36 -12.72
N CYS A 122 -0.52 7.58 -14.02
CA CYS A 122 -0.37 6.53 -15.02
C CYS A 122 1.02 6.62 -15.67
N GLY A 123 1.52 5.47 -16.10
CA GLY A 123 2.83 5.38 -16.73
C GLY A 123 3.03 4.02 -17.37
N ARG A 124 3.94 3.96 -18.33
CA ARG A 124 4.35 2.73 -18.98
C ARG A 124 5.53 2.13 -18.23
N ALA A 125 5.72 0.82 -18.37
CA ALA A 125 7.04 0.29 -18.04
C ALA A 125 8.06 0.88 -19.02
N SER A 126 9.21 1.34 -18.50
CA SER A 126 10.27 1.91 -19.35
C SER A 126 10.92 0.87 -20.27
N THR A 127 10.97 -0.38 -19.82
CA THR A 127 11.43 -1.53 -20.59
C THR A 127 10.21 -2.27 -21.09
N PHE A 128 10.17 -2.57 -22.40
CA PHE A 128 9.13 -3.44 -22.93
C PHE A 128 9.24 -4.82 -22.28
N LEU A 129 8.32 -5.10 -21.38
CA LEU A 129 8.07 -6.40 -20.80
C LEU A 129 6.65 -6.76 -21.21
N GLN A 130 6.46 -7.91 -21.85
CA GLN A 130 5.13 -8.32 -22.36
C GLN A 130 4.06 -8.32 -21.25
N ASP A 131 4.47 -8.51 -19.99
CA ASP A 131 3.60 -8.53 -18.82
C ASP A 131 3.48 -7.17 -18.10
N ARG A 132 4.20 -6.14 -18.55
CA ARG A 132 4.19 -4.78 -18.02
C ARG A 132 4.30 -3.76 -19.17
N ASP A 133 3.17 -3.42 -19.76
CA ASP A 133 3.04 -2.36 -20.77
C ASP A 133 2.44 -1.10 -20.13
N GLY A 134 1.32 -1.25 -19.44
CA GLY A 134 0.68 -0.16 -18.68
C GLY A 134 0.85 -0.32 -17.18
N GLY A 135 1.01 0.80 -16.49
CA GLY A 135 1.22 0.89 -15.07
C GLY A 135 0.44 2.04 -14.43
N ILE A 136 0.00 1.83 -13.19
CA ILE A 136 -0.69 2.83 -12.38
C ILE A 136 -0.13 2.77 -10.97
N ALA A 137 0.26 3.94 -10.44
CA ALA A 137 0.57 4.12 -9.04
C ALA A 137 -0.53 4.96 -8.40
N TRP A 138 -0.97 4.60 -7.20
CA TRP A 138 -1.99 5.37 -6.46
C TRP A 138 -1.82 5.27 -4.95
N THR A 139 -2.34 6.27 -4.25
CA THR A 139 -2.43 6.28 -2.79
C THR A 139 -3.86 6.11 -2.31
N ARG A 140 -4.02 5.59 -1.09
CA ARG A 140 -5.19 5.84 -0.23
C ARG A 140 -4.69 6.52 1.03
N ASP A 141 -4.94 7.81 1.14
CA ASP A 141 -4.24 8.67 2.10
C ASP A 141 -4.62 8.34 3.55
N ALA A 142 -5.90 8.04 3.81
CA ALA A 142 -6.37 7.69 5.15
C ALA A 142 -5.74 6.39 5.70
N ASP A 143 -5.42 5.45 4.81
CA ASP A 143 -4.87 4.14 5.18
C ASP A 143 -3.35 4.08 5.05
N LYS A 144 -2.71 5.16 4.56
CA LYS A 144 -1.28 5.21 4.23
C LYS A 144 -0.85 4.07 3.30
N LEU A 145 -1.73 3.74 2.36
CA LEU A 145 -1.53 2.67 1.38
C LEU A 145 -1.00 3.25 0.08
N LEU A 146 0.05 2.62 -0.45
CA LEU A 146 0.54 2.83 -1.82
C LEU A 146 0.37 1.55 -2.64
N GLY A 147 -0.40 1.63 -3.72
CA GLY A 147 -0.49 0.61 -4.75
C GLY A 147 0.34 0.98 -5.98
N VAL A 148 1.06 0.02 -6.54
CA VAL A 148 1.68 0.14 -7.87
C VAL A 148 1.33 -1.12 -8.64
N ALA A 149 0.61 -0.97 -9.74
CA ALA A 149 0.08 -2.09 -10.49
C ALA A 149 0.43 -1.98 -11.97
N TYR A 150 0.56 -3.12 -12.63
CA TYR A 150 0.87 -3.25 -14.03
C TYR A 150 -0.09 -4.20 -14.73
N VAL A 151 -0.27 -3.98 -16.03
CA VAL A 151 -0.92 -4.90 -16.96
C VAL A 151 0.05 -5.24 -18.08
N GLY A 152 -0.08 -6.46 -18.62
CA GLY A 152 0.59 -6.87 -19.84
C GLY A 152 0.18 -6.05 -21.06
N TYR A 153 0.82 -6.34 -22.19
CA TYR A 153 0.62 -5.63 -23.45
C TYR A 153 -0.85 -5.53 -23.83
N GLN A 154 -1.36 -4.30 -23.90
CA GLN A 154 -2.74 -4.01 -24.34
C GLN A 154 -2.78 -3.32 -25.71
N GLY A 155 -1.63 -3.20 -26.37
CA GLY A 155 -1.51 -2.50 -27.65
C GLY A 155 -1.87 -1.02 -27.52
N GLN A 156 -2.74 -0.54 -28.41
CA GLN A 156 -3.19 0.86 -28.37
C GLN A 156 -4.18 1.13 -27.22
N ALA A 157 -4.72 0.09 -26.58
CA ALA A 157 -5.64 0.22 -25.46
C ALA A 157 -4.88 0.45 -24.14
N TYR A 158 -4.34 1.65 -23.96
CA TYR A 158 -3.47 1.97 -22.83
C TYR A 158 -4.22 2.49 -21.59
N PRO A 159 -3.81 2.05 -20.38
CA PRO A 159 -4.43 0.93 -19.68
C PRO A 159 -5.81 1.34 -19.12
N ALA A 160 -6.78 1.54 -20.01
CA ALA A 160 -8.11 2.01 -19.64
C ALA A 160 -8.78 1.08 -18.61
N GLY A 161 -8.65 -0.24 -18.80
CA GLY A 161 -9.17 -1.24 -17.87
C GLY A 161 -8.56 -1.13 -16.47
N LEU A 162 -7.24 -1.01 -16.37
CA LEU A 162 -6.56 -0.87 -15.07
C LEU A 162 -6.92 0.43 -14.38
N PHE A 163 -7.06 1.53 -15.14
CA PHE A 163 -7.44 2.81 -14.56
C PHE A 163 -8.85 2.79 -13.98
N GLU A 164 -9.81 2.21 -14.70
CA GLU A 164 -11.16 2.03 -14.19
C GLU A 164 -11.19 1.05 -13.00
N TRP A 165 -10.39 -0.02 -13.04
CA TRP A 165 -10.25 -0.95 -11.92
C TRP A 165 -9.75 -0.26 -10.65
N VAL A 166 -8.72 0.60 -10.74
CA VAL A 166 -8.20 1.37 -9.58
C VAL A 166 -9.26 2.31 -9.03
N ARG A 167 -9.99 3.00 -9.92
CA ARG A 167 -11.08 3.91 -9.51
C ARG A 167 -12.26 3.18 -8.87
N ALA A 168 -12.47 1.92 -9.20
CA ALA A 168 -13.51 1.08 -8.60
C ALA A 168 -13.16 0.57 -7.19
N GLN A 169 -11.89 0.63 -6.74
CA GLN A 169 -11.48 0.17 -5.41
C GLN A 169 -11.86 1.13 -4.25
N GLN A 170 -12.86 1.98 -4.46
CA GLN A 170 -13.26 3.06 -3.55
C GLN A 170 -14.24 2.67 -2.44
N THR A 171 -14.46 1.37 -2.21
CA THR A 171 -15.42 0.87 -1.22
C THR A 171 -14.94 1.12 0.20
#